data_AF-A0AAX2S5H8-F1
#
_entry.id   AF-A0AAX2S5H8-F1
#
_cell.length_a   1.000
_cell.length_b   1.000
_cell.length_c   1.000
_cell.angle_alpha   90.00
_cell.angle_beta   90.00
_cell.angle_gamma   90.00
#
_symmetry.space_group_name_H-M   'P 1'
#
loop_
_entity.id
_entity.type
_entity.pdbx_description
1 polymer ?
#
loop_
_entity_poly.entity_id
_entity_poly.type
_entity_poly.pdbx_seq_one_letter_code
_entity_poly.pdbx_strand_id
1 'polypeptide(L)' 'MKKTLIVLTVTALLTACSSPTISVINPSCAGFAVIKASRQDTTETLRQIMVHNATYREICEKDKVQNDR' A
#
# COMPACT_ATOMS: atom_id res chain seq x y z
N MET A 1 27.62 22.21 -32.03
CA MET A 1 26.24 22.52 -31.59
C MET A 1 25.23 21.44 -31.98
N LYS A 2 25.21 20.92 -33.23
CA LYS A 2 24.29 19.85 -33.66
C LYS A 2 24.33 18.57 -32.81
N LYS A 3 25.52 18.09 -32.45
CA LYS A 3 25.70 16.90 -31.59
C LYS A 3 25.14 17.12 -30.18
N THR A 4 25.29 18.33 -29.65
CA THR A 4 24.79 18.73 -28.33
C THR A 4 23.25 18.73 -28.30
N LEU A 5 22.61 19.21 -29.37
CA LEU A 5 21.16 19.16 -29.51
C LEU A 5 20.61 17.74 -29.55
N ILE A 6 21.28 16.84 -30.28
CA ILE A 6 20.88 15.42 -30.38
C ILE A 6 20.99 14.73 -29.02
N VAL A 7 22.06 14.99 -28.27
CA VAL A 7 22.20 14.43 -26.92
C VAL A 7 21.08 14.94 -26.01
N LEU A 8 20.78 16.23 -26.06
CA LEU A 8 19.73 16.85 -25.23
C LEU A 8 18.34 16.27 -25.54
N THR A 9 18.00 16.12 -26.83
CA THR A 9 16.71 15.55 -27.23
C THR A 9 16.60 14.09 -26.82
N VAL A 10 17.65 13.27 -27.02
CA VAL A 10 17.65 11.87 -26.60
C VAL A 10 17.46 11.75 -25.09
N THR A 11 18.21 12.52 -24.29
CA THR A 11 18.04 12.48 -22.82
C THR A 11 16.64 12.90 -22.36
N ALA A 12 16.04 13.92 -22.99
CA ALA A 12 14.69 14.37 -22.65
C ALA A 12 13.62 13.33 -23.01
N LEU A 13 13.77 12.64 -24.15
CA LEU A 13 12.87 11.57 -24.54
C LEU A 13 12.97 10.35 -23.59
N LEU A 14 14.17 9.97 -23.16
CA LEU A 14 14.34 8.84 -22.24
C LEU A 14 13.69 9.09 -20.87
N THR A 15 13.74 10.32 -20.34
CA THR A 15 13.09 10.67 -19.07
C THR A 15 11.56 10.70 -19.15
N ALA A 16 10.98 10.90 -20.33
CA ALA A 16 9.53 10.90 -20.52
C ALA A 16 8.93 9.48 -20.58
N CYS A 17 9.76 8.45 -20.80
CA CYS A 17 9.33 7.06 -20.88
C CYS A 17 9.32 6.33 -19.52
N SER A 18 9.80 6.95 -18.44
CA SER A 18 9.72 6.32 -17.11
C SER A 18 8.29 6.36 -16.60
N SER A 19 7.71 5.19 -16.29
CA SER A 19 6.45 5.12 -15.58
C SER A 19 6.62 5.71 -14.18
N PRO A 20 5.81 6.69 -13.74
CA PRO A 20 5.88 7.17 -12.38
C PRO A 20 5.53 6.01 -11.43
N THR A 21 6.38 5.76 -10.44
CA THR A 21 6.04 4.88 -9.32
C THR A 21 4.96 5.59 -8.50
N ILE A 22 3.70 5.19 -8.69
CA ILE A 22 2.60 5.69 -7.88
C ILE A 22 2.56 4.86 -6.60
N SER A 23 3.08 5.42 -5.51
CA SER A 23 2.86 4.87 -4.18
C SER A 23 1.48 5.33 -3.70
N VAL A 24 0.53 4.40 -3.60
CA VAL A 24 -0.71 4.66 -2.87
C VAL A 24 -0.42 4.46 -1.40
N ILE A 25 -0.42 5.54 -0.62
CA ILE A 25 -0.47 5.43 0.84
C ILE A 25 -1.79 4.75 1.15
N ASN A 26 -1.76 3.55 1.73
CA ASN A 26 -2.96 2.89 2.22
C ASN A 26 -3.20 3.34 3.68
N PRO A 27 -4.03 4.39 3.93
CA PRO A 27 -4.24 4.86 5.29
C PRO A 27 -5.07 3.87 6.12
N SER A 28 -5.65 2.83 5.50
CA SER A 28 -6.49 1.85 6.20
C SER A 28 -5.75 1.26 7.40
N CYS A 29 -4.46 0.95 7.26
CA CYS A 29 -3.68 0.38 8.36
C CYS A 29 -3.35 1.38 9.47
N ALA A 30 -3.42 2.69 9.21
CA ALA A 30 -3.19 3.74 10.20
C ALA A 30 -4.46 4.03 11.05
N GLY A 31 -5.66 3.82 10.49
CA GLY A 31 -6.93 4.09 11.16
C GLY A 31 -7.56 2.90 11.88
N PHE A 32 -7.04 1.69 11.69
CA PHE A 32 -7.64 0.47 12.22
C PHE A 32 -6.64 -0.37 13.03
N ALA A 33 -7.19 -1.26 13.88
CA ALA A 33 -6.46 -2.23 14.67
C ALA A 33 -7.24 -3.54 14.76
N VAL A 34 -6.59 -4.58 15.31
CA VAL A 34 -7.25 -5.85 15.67
C VAL A 34 -8.34 -5.59 16.71
N ILE A 35 -9.55 -6.09 16.44
CA ILE A 35 -10.69 -5.96 17.33
C ILE A 35 -10.75 -7.18 18.26
N LYS A 36 -10.94 -6.94 19.56
CA LYS A 36 -11.14 -7.99 20.56
C LYS A 36 -12.63 -8.29 20.72
N ALA A 37 -13.02 -9.53 20.45
CA ALA A 37 -14.40 -9.97 20.63
C ALA A 37 -14.84 -9.97 22.11
N SER A 38 -16.11 -9.66 22.34
CA SER A 38 -16.81 -9.76 23.63
C SER A 38 -17.54 -11.09 23.75
N ARG A 39 -17.76 -11.54 24.99
CA ARG A 39 -18.65 -12.69 25.27
C ARG A 39 -20.12 -12.38 25.00
N GLN A 40 -20.48 -11.11 24.93
CA GLN A 40 -21.85 -10.63 24.69
C GLN A 40 -22.13 -10.39 23.20
N ASP A 41 -21.13 -10.55 22.33
CA ASP A 41 -21.29 -10.32 20.91
C ASP A 41 -22.28 -11.32 20.30
N THR A 42 -23.11 -10.83 19.40
CA THR A 42 -23.97 -11.69 18.58
C THR A 42 -23.12 -12.50 17.61
N THR A 43 -23.67 -13.60 17.09
CA THR A 43 -23.01 -14.41 16.04
C THR A 43 -22.60 -13.55 14.84
N GLU A 44 -23.43 -12.59 14.43
CA GLU A 44 -23.14 -11.72 13.30
C GLU A 44 -22.00 -10.74 13.60
N THR A 45 -21.95 -10.19 14.82
CA THR A 45 -20.83 -9.35 15.27
C THR A 45 -19.52 -10.15 15.28
N LEU A 46 -19.54 -11.37 15.81
CA LEU A 46 -18.36 -12.25 15.82
C LEU A 46 -17.86 -12.58 14.41
N ARG A 47 -18.79 -12.82 13.47
CA ARG A 47 -18.46 -13.05 12.06
C ARG A 47 -17.74 -11.84 11.45
N GLN A 48 -18.22 -10.63 11.72
CA GLN A 48 -17.61 -9.40 11.24
C GLN A 48 -16.22 -9.17 11.83
N ILE A 49 -16.06 -9.39 13.14
CA ILE A 49 -14.76 -9.29 13.83
C ILE A 49 -13.75 -10.28 13.23
N MET A 50 -14.18 -11.52 12.95
CA MET A 50 -13.33 -12.53 12.32
C MET A 50 -12.84 -12.08 10.95
N VAL A 51 -13.75 -11.61 10.08
CA VAL A 51 -13.40 -11.14 8.73
C VAL A 51 -12.48 -9.92 8.79
N HIS A 52 -12.80 -8.92 9.63
CA HIS A 52 -11.96 -7.72 9.81
C HIS A 52 -10.54 -8.09 10.25
N ASN A 53 -10.41 -8.90 11.29
CA ASN A 53 -9.11 -9.27 11.83
C ASN A 53 -8.28 -10.10 10.84
N ALA A 54 -8.90 -11.00 10.07
CA ALA A 54 -8.20 -11.75 9.03
C ALA A 54 -7.61 -10.82 7.96
N THR A 55 -8.44 -9.91 7.43
CA THR A 55 -8.02 -8.92 6.44
C THR A 55 -6.95 -7.98 6.98
N TYR A 56 -7.10 -7.50 8.22
CA TYR A 56 -6.11 -6.62 8.85
C TYR A 56 -4.73 -7.29 8.94
N ARG A 57 -4.67 -8.57 9.34
CA ARG A 57 -3.39 -9.29 9.41
C ARG A 57 -2.77 -9.51 8.04
N GLU A 58 -3.61 -9.82 7.05
CA GLU A 58 -3.15 -10.07 5.69
C GLU A 58 -2.55 -8.82 5.04
N ILE A 59 -3.19 -7.66 5.21
CA ILE A 59 -2.81 -6.44 4.51
C ILE A 59 -1.92 -5.56 5.38
N CYS A 60 -2.24 -5.39 6.66
CA CYS A 60 -1.59 -4.41 7.51
C CYS A 60 -0.42 -4.94 8.34
N GLU A 61 -0.43 -6.21 8.78
CA GLU A 61 0.72 -6.78 9.50
C GLU A 61 1.83 -7.22 8.53
N LYS A 62 1.49 -7.74 7.34
CA LYS A 62 2.48 -8.10 6.32
C LYS A 62 3.25 -6.88 5.80
N ASP A 63 2.56 -5.76 5.56
CA ASP A 63 3.19 -4.51 5.13
C ASP A 63 4.19 -3.95 6.15
N LYS A 64 3.97 -4.15 7.46
CA LYS A 64 4.94 -3.74 8.50
C LYS A 64 6.23 -4.54 8.45
N VAL A 65 6.15 -5.85 8.21
CA VAL A 65 7.35 -6.73 8.14
C VAL A 65 8.22 -6.42 6.92
N GLN A 66 7.65 -5.87 5.84
CA GLN A 66 8.38 -5.50 4.63
C GLN A 66 9.04 -4.13 4.69
N ASN A 67 8.52 -3.21 5.52
CA ASN A 67 9.06 -1.85 5.66
C ASN A 67 10.16 -1.75 6.74
N ASP A 68 10.27 -2.76 7.62
CA ASP A 68 11.31 -2.86 8.67
C ASP A 68 12.52 -3.72 8.25
N ARG A 69 12.70 -4.05 6.96
CA ARG A 69 13.86 -4.78 6.42
C ARG A 69 14.61 -4.00 5.36
#